data_AF-A0A951V475-F1
#
_entry.id   AF-A0A951V475-F1
#
_cell.length_a   1.000
_cell.length_b   1.000
_cell.length_c   1.000
_cell.angle_alpha   90.00
_cell.angle_beta   90.00
_cell.angle_gamma   90.00
#
_symmetry.space_group_name_H-M   'P 1'
#
loop_
_entity.id
_entity.type
_entity.pdbx_description
1 polymer ?
#
loop_
_entity_poly.entity_id
_entity_poly.type
_entity_poly.pdbx_seq_one_letter_code
_entity_poly.pdbx_strand_id
1 'polypeptide(L)'
;YFQLPDHHIFTIRRYNTITGRGRIAGLHRVIDGKIVERMDANHVHWIEENETWMLLDVQHRIFDGEDELFARMDTVIMSLDVTPRELKHKSVRPEDMSFRQLSGFIDRSRQLGLDTKRWETNLFFRTAMNFSCFIVILIGIPLVTFQRKARGYGGGVAAALLLLFSFYVTLTFGKVLGIAGQVAPFWSVWIPNMIFIAMGFLMLLLVKK
;
A
#
# COMPACT_ATOMS: atom_id res chain seq x y z
N TYR A 1 13.71 3.60 -1.05
CA TYR A 1 15.02 3.79 -0.38
C TYR A 1 15.70 2.43 -0.34
N PHE A 2 16.99 2.40 -0.58
CA PHE A 2 17.85 1.21 -0.59
C PHE A 2 18.85 1.40 0.54
N GLN A 3 18.85 0.50 1.51
CA GLN A 3 19.91 0.44 2.51
C GLN A 3 21.06 -0.35 1.90
N LEU A 4 22.21 0.31 1.76
CA LEU A 4 23.47 -0.29 1.36
C LEU A 4 24.28 -0.67 2.61
N PRO A 5 25.31 -1.50 2.46
CA PRO A 5 26.34 -1.69 3.49
C PRO A 5 26.88 -0.33 4.00
N ASP A 6 27.36 -0.30 5.24
CA ASP A 6 27.96 0.89 5.88
C ASP A 6 27.00 2.08 6.14
N HIS A 7 25.74 1.80 6.47
CA HIS A 7 24.75 2.82 6.85
C HIS A 7 24.42 3.86 5.77
N HIS A 8 24.61 3.50 4.51
CA HIS A 8 24.22 4.34 3.38
C HIS A 8 22.77 4.06 2.96
N ILE A 9 22.00 5.13 2.74
CA ILE A 9 20.64 5.07 2.25
C ILE A 9 20.60 5.76 0.90
N PHE A 10 20.39 4.98 -0.15
CA PHE A 10 20.18 5.48 -1.50
C PHE A 10 18.69 5.65 -1.80
N THR A 11 18.31 6.80 -2.31
CA THR A 11 16.93 7.15 -2.63
C THR A 11 16.87 7.67 -4.05
N ILE A 12 15.87 7.24 -4.81
CA ILE A 12 15.55 7.83 -6.11
C ILE A 12 14.05 8.10 -6.12
N ARG A 13 13.64 9.32 -6.45
CA ARG A 13 12.23 9.72 -6.44
C ARG A 13 11.47 9.25 -7.68
N ARG A 14 12.09 9.35 -8.86
CA ARG A 14 11.54 8.84 -10.12
C ARG A 14 12.65 8.22 -10.93
N TYR A 15 12.44 7.00 -11.42
CA TYR A 15 13.38 6.31 -12.27
C TYR A 15 12.62 5.63 -13.42
N ASN A 16 13.04 5.88 -14.65
CA ASN A 16 12.52 5.21 -15.84
C ASN A 16 13.49 4.10 -16.24
N THR A 17 13.04 2.86 -16.08
CA THR A 17 13.85 1.66 -16.38
C THR A 17 14.02 1.40 -17.87
N ILE A 18 13.22 2.02 -18.75
CA ILE A 18 13.34 1.87 -20.20
C ILE A 18 14.43 2.80 -20.73
N THR A 19 14.49 4.03 -20.22
CA THR A 19 15.45 5.05 -20.68
C THR A 19 16.71 5.13 -19.83
N GLY A 20 16.82 4.35 -18.74
CA GLY A 20 17.97 4.37 -17.82
C GLY A 20 18.13 5.67 -17.04
N ARG A 21 17.10 6.53 -16.99
CA ARG A 21 17.16 7.89 -16.45
C ARG A 21 16.24 8.06 -15.25
N GLY A 22 16.76 8.71 -14.21
CA GLY A 22 16.00 9.14 -13.05
C GLY A 22 16.16 10.62 -12.73
N ARG A 23 15.29 11.08 -11.84
CA ARG A 23 15.31 12.44 -11.29
C ARG A 23 15.27 12.38 -9.78
N ILE A 24 16.05 13.26 -9.16
CA ILE A 24 16.17 13.43 -7.71
C ILE A 24 16.65 12.12 -7.08
N ALA A 25 17.97 11.95 -7.08
CA ALA A 25 18.66 10.88 -6.37
C ALA A 25 19.31 11.46 -5.10
N GLY A 26 19.28 10.72 -4.01
CA GLY A 26 19.88 11.13 -2.73
C GLY A 26 20.62 9.95 -2.12
N LEU A 27 21.87 10.15 -1.72
CA LEU A 27 22.66 9.21 -0.93
C LEU A 27 22.90 9.83 0.44
N HIS A 28 22.53 9.13 1.50
CA HIS A 28 22.66 9.61 2.87
C HIS A 28 23.49 8.61 3.67
N ARG A 29 24.49 9.06 4.43
CA ARG A 29 25.15 8.23 5.45
C ARG A 29 24.60 8.62 6.81
N VAL A 30 24.12 7.63 7.56
CA VAL A 30 23.50 7.84 8.87
C VAL A 30 24.30 7.10 9.94
N ILE A 31 24.88 7.80 10.91
CA ILE A 31 25.60 7.20 12.04
C ILE A 31 24.89 7.64 13.32
N ASP A 32 24.56 6.69 14.21
CA ASP A 32 23.84 6.94 15.47
C ASP A 32 22.55 7.78 15.34
N GLY A 33 21.83 7.58 14.24
CA GLY A 33 20.58 8.30 13.95
C GLY A 33 20.75 9.74 13.45
N LYS A 34 21.99 10.23 13.30
CA LYS A 34 22.31 11.53 12.71
C LYS A 34 22.83 11.37 11.28
N ILE A 35 22.42 12.29 10.38
CA ILE A 35 22.93 12.32 9.01
C ILE A 35 24.30 13.00 9.06
N VAL A 36 25.36 12.24 8.78
CA VAL A 36 26.74 12.75 8.76
C VAL A 36 27.16 13.20 7.36
N GLU A 37 26.54 12.65 6.33
CA GLU A 37 26.85 12.94 4.94
C GLU A 37 25.59 12.82 4.08
N ARG A 38 25.43 13.76 3.16
CA ARG A 38 24.31 13.79 2.23
C ARG A 38 24.78 14.24 0.85
N MET A 39 24.43 13.47 -0.16
CA MET A 39 24.68 13.79 -1.56
C MET A 39 23.35 13.75 -2.31
N ASP A 40 22.90 14.89 -2.81
CA ASP A 40 21.67 15.01 -3.62
C ASP A 40 22.04 15.33 -5.07
N ALA A 41 21.40 14.68 -6.03
CA ALA A 41 21.58 14.91 -7.45
C ALA A 41 20.24 15.14 -8.15
N ASN A 42 20.20 16.12 -9.05
CA ASN A 42 18.98 16.45 -9.77
C ASN A 42 18.66 15.41 -10.86
N HIS A 43 19.68 14.88 -11.53
CA HIS A 43 19.52 13.85 -12.55
C HIS A 43 20.44 12.66 -12.24
N VAL A 44 19.95 11.46 -12.57
CA VAL A 44 20.72 10.23 -12.44
C VAL A 44 20.57 9.41 -13.72
N HIS A 45 21.67 8.82 -14.18
CA HIS A 45 21.75 7.96 -15.36
C HIS A 45 22.47 6.68 -15.00
N TRP A 46 21.94 5.54 -15.45
CA TRP A 46 22.62 4.26 -15.32
C TRP A 46 23.46 3.98 -16.56
N ILE A 47 24.75 3.71 -16.37
CA ILE A 47 25.66 3.29 -17.44
C ILE A 47 25.74 1.76 -17.40
N GLU A 48 25.10 1.10 -18.36
CA GLU A 48 25.08 -0.37 -18.42
C GLU A 48 26.45 -0.98 -18.65
N GLU A 49 27.32 -0.32 -19.43
CA GLU A 49 28.65 -0.83 -19.80
C GLU A 49 29.58 -1.01 -18.60
N ASN A 50 29.45 -0.15 -17.58
CA ASN A 50 30.32 -0.13 -16.41
C ASN A 50 29.59 -0.45 -15.10
N GLU A 51 28.31 -0.83 -15.16
CA GLU A 51 27.43 -1.03 -13.99
C GLU A 51 27.53 0.11 -12.95
N THR A 52 27.54 1.36 -13.43
CA THR A 52 27.75 2.54 -12.60
C THR A 52 26.62 3.54 -12.71
N TRP A 53 26.41 4.26 -11.61
CA TRP A 53 25.50 5.39 -11.53
C TRP A 53 26.25 6.68 -11.84
N MET A 54 25.76 7.41 -12.83
CA MET A 54 26.18 8.78 -13.14
C MET A 54 25.15 9.75 -12.56
N LEU A 55 25.57 10.56 -11.59
CA LEU A 55 24.78 11.60 -10.97
C LEU A 55 25.21 12.95 -11.56
N LEU A 56 24.24 13.79 -11.92
CA LEU A 56 24.47 15.11 -12.51
C LEU A 56 23.87 16.21 -11.62
N ASP A 57 24.57 17.34 -11.56
CA ASP A 57 24.24 18.49 -10.70
C ASP A 57 24.08 18.04 -9.24
N VAL A 58 25.22 17.62 -8.69
CA VAL A 58 25.35 17.00 -7.39
C VAL A 58 25.70 18.04 -6.34
N GLN A 59 24.93 18.06 -5.26
CA GLN A 59 25.22 18.80 -4.04
C GLN A 59 25.64 17.82 -2.97
N HIS A 60 26.88 17.93 -2.53
CA HIS A 60 27.46 17.09 -1.49
C HIS A 60 27.64 17.93 -0.22
N ARG A 61 27.13 17.41 0.90
CA ARG A 61 27.12 18.06 2.21
C ARG A 61 27.66 17.09 3.24
N ILE A 62 28.67 17.52 3.99
CA ILE A 62 29.23 16.78 5.12
C ILE A 62 28.95 17.59 6.38
N PHE A 63 28.39 16.94 7.39
CA PHE A 63 28.01 17.56 8.65
C PHE A 63 29.02 17.12 9.72
N ASP A 64 29.87 18.04 10.16
CA ASP A 64 30.87 17.82 11.21
C ASP A 64 30.56 18.73 12.41
N GLY A 65 29.70 18.25 13.32
CA GLY A 65 29.26 19.04 14.47
C GLY A 65 28.37 20.22 14.09
N GLU A 66 28.87 21.45 14.28
CA GLU A 66 28.19 22.69 13.89
C GLU A 66 28.59 23.19 12.49
N ASP A 67 29.65 22.61 11.91
CA ASP A 67 30.16 23.01 10.59
C ASP A 67 29.51 22.17 9.47
N GLU A 68 29.09 22.85 8.39
CA GLU A 68 28.59 22.23 7.17
C GLU A 68 29.59 22.48 6.03
N LEU A 69 30.21 21.42 5.52
CA LEU A 69 31.00 21.49 4.30
C LEU A 69 30.07 21.25 3.11
N PHE A 70 29.97 22.26 2.24
CA PHE A 70 29.18 22.20 1.01
C PHE A 70 30.07 22.16 -0.22
N ALA A 71 29.92 21.14 -1.04
CA ALA A 71 30.55 21.01 -2.35
C ALA A 71 29.50 20.81 -3.43
N ARG A 72 29.66 21.51 -4.56
CA ARG A 72 28.86 21.29 -5.77
C ARG A 72 29.72 20.66 -6.83
N MET A 73 29.22 19.60 -7.45
CA MET A 73 29.91 18.86 -8.50
C MET A 73 28.98 18.72 -9.71
N ASP A 74 29.52 18.92 -10.90
CA ASP A 74 28.73 18.83 -12.14
C ASP A 74 28.35 17.38 -12.45
N THR A 75 29.26 16.44 -12.20
CA THR A 75 29.07 15.01 -12.47
C THR A 75 29.82 14.17 -11.45
N VAL A 76 29.17 13.15 -10.93
CA VAL A 76 29.76 12.12 -10.07
C VAL A 76 29.43 10.75 -10.64
N ILE A 77 30.44 9.89 -10.81
CA ILE A 77 30.25 8.50 -11.20
C ILE A 77 30.56 7.63 -10.00
N MET A 78 29.62 6.77 -9.61
CA MET A 78 29.79 5.86 -8.48
C MET A 78 29.28 4.45 -8.80
N SER A 79 29.97 3.45 -8.28
CA SER A 79 29.47 2.08 -8.24
C SER A 79 28.66 1.92 -6.95
N LEU A 80 27.39 1.52 -7.09
CA LEU A 80 26.52 1.16 -5.97
C LEU A 80 26.08 -0.28 -6.22
N ASP A 81 26.00 -1.07 -5.14
CA ASP A 81 25.51 -2.46 -5.16
C ASP A 81 23.98 -2.55 -5.34
N VAL A 82 23.41 -1.65 -6.13
CA VAL A 82 21.98 -1.54 -6.40
C VAL A 82 21.79 -1.32 -7.89
N THR A 83 21.18 -2.30 -8.56
CA THR A 83 20.93 -2.22 -10.00
C THR A 83 19.55 -1.59 -10.31
N PRO A 84 19.36 -0.96 -11.49
CA PRO A 84 18.07 -0.49 -11.95
C PRO A 84 16.95 -1.53 -11.94
N ARG A 85 17.30 -2.81 -12.14
CA ARG A 85 16.35 -3.93 -12.13
C ARG A 85 15.79 -4.15 -10.72
N GLU A 86 16.63 -4.02 -9.69
CA GLU A 86 16.21 -4.07 -8.29
C GLU A 86 15.38 -2.86 -7.87
N LEU A 87 15.64 -1.67 -8.45
CA LEU A 87 14.81 -0.49 -8.24
C LEU A 87 13.34 -0.74 -8.63
N LYS A 88 13.11 -1.50 -9.71
CA LYS A 88 11.77 -1.81 -10.22
C LYS A 88 10.97 -2.73 -9.29
N HIS A 89 11.64 -3.63 -8.57
CA HIS A 89 10.99 -4.58 -7.68
C HIS A 89 10.66 -4.00 -6.29
N LYS A 90 11.42 -2.99 -5.82
CA LYS A 90 11.33 -2.47 -4.44
C LYS A 90 10.56 -1.13 -4.31
N SER A 91 10.09 -0.55 -5.41
CA SER A 91 9.43 0.78 -5.45
C SER A 91 7.89 0.75 -5.48
N VAL A 92 7.28 -0.42 -5.39
CA VAL A 92 5.82 -0.54 -5.29
C VAL A 92 5.40 -0.14 -3.87
N ARG A 93 4.50 0.83 -3.74
CA ARG A 93 3.94 1.22 -2.43
C ARG A 93 3.22 0.00 -1.84
N PRO A 94 3.24 -0.22 -0.52
CA PRO A 94 2.52 -1.35 0.10
C PRO A 94 1.04 -1.42 -0.32
N GLU A 95 0.40 -0.27 -0.56
CA GLU A 95 -0.97 -0.18 -1.05
C GLU A 95 -1.16 -0.72 -2.48
N ASP A 96 -0.13 -0.65 -3.31
CA ASP A 96 -0.15 -1.05 -4.72
C ASP A 96 0.42 -2.47 -4.93
N MET A 97 0.89 -3.13 -3.87
CA MET A 97 1.42 -4.48 -3.92
C MET A 97 0.33 -5.51 -4.27
N SER A 98 0.72 -6.52 -5.04
CA SER A 98 -0.11 -7.72 -5.21
C SER A 98 -0.28 -8.46 -3.88
N PHE A 99 -1.31 -9.33 -3.79
CA PHE A 99 -1.60 -10.09 -2.57
C PHE A 99 -0.38 -10.86 -2.03
N ARG A 100 0.38 -11.55 -2.90
CA ARG A 100 1.59 -12.28 -2.48
C ARG A 100 2.70 -11.37 -2.00
N GLN A 101 2.93 -10.26 -2.71
CA GLN A 101 3.96 -9.28 -2.33
C GLN A 101 3.64 -8.63 -0.98
N LEU A 102 2.38 -8.27 -0.76
CA LEU A 102 1.92 -7.66 0.48
C LEU A 102 2.04 -8.64 1.66
N SER A 103 1.68 -9.91 1.47
CA SER A 103 1.86 -10.95 2.50
C SER A 103 3.34 -11.09 2.89
N GLY A 104 4.24 -11.25 1.90
CA GLY A 104 5.67 -11.35 2.18
C GLY A 104 6.26 -10.08 2.78
N PHE A 105 5.72 -8.90 2.46
CA PHE A 105 6.09 -7.63 3.07
C PHE A 105 5.65 -7.56 4.55
N ILE A 106 4.43 -8.01 4.87
CA ILE A 106 3.92 -8.10 6.25
C ILE A 106 4.80 -9.04 7.07
N ASP A 107 5.12 -10.23 6.56
CA ASP A 107 5.93 -11.21 7.28
C ASP A 107 7.33 -10.67 7.63
N ARG A 108 8.00 -10.04 6.66
CA ARG A 108 9.29 -9.37 6.90
C ARG A 108 9.17 -8.21 7.89
N SER A 109 8.14 -7.38 7.76
CA SER A 109 7.94 -6.23 8.65
C SER A 109 7.65 -6.67 10.08
N ARG A 110 6.92 -7.78 10.26
CA ARG A 110 6.64 -8.39 11.56
C ARG A 110 7.91 -8.93 12.22
N GLN A 111 8.81 -9.56 11.45
CA GLN A 111 10.11 -10.02 11.96
C GLN A 111 11.00 -8.87 12.45
N LEU A 112 10.86 -7.69 11.84
CA LEU A 112 11.57 -6.47 12.22
C LEU A 112 10.89 -5.72 13.39
N GLY A 113 9.81 -6.24 13.96
CA GLY A 113 9.08 -5.62 15.07
C GLY A 113 8.31 -4.35 14.70
N LEU A 114 8.05 -4.11 13.41
CA LEU A 114 7.29 -2.95 12.94
C LEU A 114 5.78 -3.18 13.11
N ASP A 115 5.00 -2.10 13.28
CA ASP A 115 3.54 -2.20 13.32
C ASP A 115 2.97 -2.54 11.94
N THR A 116 2.45 -3.77 11.81
CA THR A 116 1.90 -4.30 10.56
C THR A 116 0.39 -4.22 10.45
N LYS A 117 -0.31 -3.74 11.49
CA LYS A 117 -1.79 -3.82 11.58
C LYS A 117 -2.48 -3.21 10.38
N ARG A 118 -2.03 -2.02 9.93
CA ARG A 118 -2.58 -1.34 8.75
C ARG A 118 -2.53 -2.18 7.48
N TRP A 119 -1.41 -2.89 7.25
CA TRP A 119 -1.23 -3.69 6.05
C TRP A 119 -1.98 -5.02 6.15
N GLU A 120 -2.00 -5.63 7.33
CA GLU A 120 -2.81 -6.81 7.63
C GLU A 120 -4.30 -6.55 7.41
N THR A 121 -4.83 -5.44 7.94
CA THR A 121 -6.25 -5.08 7.76
C THR A 121 -6.57 -4.87 6.29
N ASN A 122 -5.68 -4.23 5.52
CA ASN A 122 -5.87 -4.07 4.09
C ASN A 122 -5.86 -5.42 3.34
N LEU A 123 -5.00 -6.35 3.74
CA LEU A 123 -4.95 -7.69 3.16
C LEU A 123 -6.27 -8.43 3.40
N PHE A 124 -6.76 -8.47 4.63
CA PHE A 124 -8.04 -9.10 4.97
C PHE A 124 -9.22 -8.37 4.33
N PHE A 125 -9.18 -7.04 4.22
CA PHE A 125 -10.22 -6.25 3.55
C PHE A 125 -10.37 -6.66 2.08
N ARG A 126 -9.26 -6.91 1.36
CA ARG A 126 -9.32 -7.38 -0.04
C ARG A 126 -10.05 -8.72 -0.14
N THR A 127 -9.73 -9.67 0.74
CA THR A 127 -10.41 -10.96 0.78
C THR A 127 -11.90 -10.81 1.15
N ALA A 128 -12.19 -10.03 2.18
CA ALA A 128 -13.55 -9.70 2.62
C ALA A 128 -14.40 -9.07 1.50
N MET A 129 -13.82 -8.16 0.72
CA MET A 129 -14.49 -7.50 -0.41
C MET A 129 -14.88 -8.52 -1.50
N ASN A 130 -14.05 -9.54 -1.75
CA ASN A 130 -14.39 -10.58 -2.72
C ASN A 130 -15.64 -11.39 -2.31
N PHE A 131 -15.88 -11.56 -1.00
CA PHE A 131 -17.09 -12.21 -0.48
C PHE A 131 -18.34 -11.32 -0.54
N SER A 132 -18.18 -10.01 -0.76
CA SER A 132 -19.31 -9.07 -0.82
C SER A 132 -20.28 -9.39 -1.96
N CYS A 133 -19.80 -10.00 -3.06
CA CYS A 133 -20.64 -10.45 -4.16
C CYS A 133 -21.75 -11.42 -3.71
N PHE A 134 -21.45 -12.34 -2.78
CA PHE A 134 -22.43 -13.27 -2.23
C PHE A 134 -23.51 -12.53 -1.43
N ILE A 135 -23.12 -11.51 -0.66
CA ILE A 135 -24.04 -10.69 0.12
C ILE A 135 -25.02 -9.95 -0.79
N VAL A 136 -24.53 -9.36 -1.89
CA VAL A 136 -25.38 -8.67 -2.87
C VAL A 136 -26.43 -9.63 -3.45
N ILE A 137 -26.04 -10.85 -3.80
CA ILE A 137 -26.95 -11.87 -4.34
C ILE A 137 -27.97 -12.30 -3.29
N LEU A 138 -27.51 -12.57 -2.06
CA LEU A 138 -28.33 -13.05 -0.94
C LEU A 138 -29.39 -12.03 -0.53
N ILE A 139 -29.07 -10.74 -0.61
CA ILE A 139 -29.99 -9.63 -0.32
C ILE A 139 -30.84 -9.30 -1.55
N GLY A 140 -30.28 -9.32 -2.75
CA GLY A 140 -30.97 -8.93 -3.98
C GLY A 140 -32.14 -9.84 -4.32
N ILE A 141 -31.98 -11.16 -4.20
CA ILE A 141 -33.03 -12.14 -4.50
C ILE A 141 -34.32 -11.88 -3.69
N PRO A 142 -34.29 -11.89 -2.33
CA PRO A 142 -35.50 -11.73 -1.54
C PRO A 142 -36.14 -10.36 -1.76
N LEU A 143 -35.39 -9.28 -1.91
CA LEU A 143 -35.96 -7.94 -2.13
C LEU A 143 -36.75 -7.82 -3.44
N VAL A 144 -36.27 -8.43 -4.53
CA VAL A 144 -36.99 -8.46 -5.80
C VAL A 144 -38.23 -9.35 -5.71
N THR A 145 -38.13 -10.51 -5.06
CA THR A 145 -39.26 -11.43 -4.91
C THR A 145 -40.35 -10.89 -3.98
N PHE A 146 -39.99 -10.25 -2.86
CA PHE A 146 -40.94 -9.73 -1.86
C PHE A 146 -41.78 -8.58 -2.43
N GLN A 147 -41.16 -7.69 -3.22
CA GLN A 147 -41.86 -6.52 -3.77
C GLN A 147 -42.71 -6.83 -5.00
N ARG A 148 -42.50 -7.99 -5.64
CA ARG A 148 -43.39 -8.50 -6.70
C ARG A 148 -44.83 -8.67 -6.21
N LYS A 149 -45.04 -8.89 -4.90
CA LYS A 149 -46.38 -9.01 -4.26
C LYS A 149 -47.00 -7.68 -3.79
N ALA A 150 -46.22 -6.61 -3.59
CA ALA A 150 -46.70 -5.47 -2.79
C ALA A 150 -46.64 -4.07 -3.44
N ARG A 151 -45.69 -3.74 -4.35
CA ARG A 151 -45.58 -2.32 -4.81
C ARG A 151 -44.74 -2.04 -6.08
N GLY A 152 -44.66 -2.95 -7.04
CA GLY A 152 -43.90 -2.76 -8.28
C GLY A 152 -42.37 -2.84 -8.08
N TYR A 153 -41.60 -2.77 -9.19
CA TYR A 153 -40.16 -3.07 -9.15
C TYR A 153 -39.29 -1.98 -8.49
N GLY A 154 -39.74 -0.72 -8.46
CA GLY A 154 -38.91 0.43 -8.05
C GLY A 154 -38.53 0.45 -6.56
N GLY A 155 -39.43 0.05 -5.66
CA GLY A 155 -39.16 0.07 -4.22
C GLY A 155 -38.11 -0.96 -3.80
N GLY A 156 -38.06 -2.11 -4.48
CA GLY A 156 -37.13 -3.20 -4.17
C GLY A 156 -35.72 -2.83 -4.58
N VAL A 157 -35.58 -2.17 -5.73
CA VAL A 157 -34.30 -1.62 -6.20
C VAL A 157 -33.79 -0.54 -5.26
N ALA A 158 -34.64 0.41 -4.84
CA ALA A 158 -34.23 1.47 -3.91
C ALA A 158 -33.77 0.91 -2.56
N ALA A 159 -34.49 -0.08 -2.02
CA ALA A 159 -34.12 -0.73 -0.77
C ALA A 159 -32.83 -1.57 -0.90
N ALA A 160 -32.62 -2.25 -2.02
CA ALA A 160 -31.37 -2.97 -2.29
C ALA A 160 -30.17 -2.02 -2.36
N LEU A 161 -30.32 -0.88 -3.04
CA LEU A 161 -29.28 0.15 -3.11
C LEU A 161 -28.93 0.71 -1.72
N LEU A 162 -29.93 1.01 -0.89
CA LEU A 162 -29.72 1.47 0.49
C LEU A 162 -29.00 0.42 1.33
N LEU A 163 -29.34 -0.85 1.20
CA LEU A 163 -28.67 -1.94 1.90
C LEU A 163 -27.21 -2.12 1.47
N LEU A 164 -26.94 -2.05 0.16
CA LEU A 164 -25.57 -2.10 -0.36
C LEU A 164 -24.72 -0.93 0.13
N PHE A 165 -25.30 0.27 0.17
CA PHE A 165 -24.63 1.44 0.73
C PHE A 165 -24.33 1.26 2.22
N SER A 166 -25.32 0.81 3.01
CA SER A 166 -25.16 0.52 4.43
C SER A 166 -24.08 -0.54 4.70
N PHE A 167 -24.06 -1.60 3.89
CA PHE A 167 -23.01 -2.62 3.92
C PHE A 167 -21.62 -2.01 3.70
N TYR A 168 -21.45 -1.21 2.64
CA TYR A 168 -20.17 -0.60 2.30
C TYR A 168 -19.67 0.35 3.39
N VAL A 169 -20.56 1.15 4.00
CA VAL A 169 -20.25 2.03 5.12
C VAL A 169 -19.79 1.23 6.32
N THR A 170 -20.51 0.16 6.68
CA THR A 170 -20.17 -0.70 7.82
C THR A 170 -18.83 -1.40 7.61
N LEU A 171 -18.57 -1.91 6.40
CA LEU A 171 -17.31 -2.55 6.05
C LEU A 171 -16.13 -1.56 6.11
N THR A 172 -16.33 -0.34 5.60
CA THR A 172 -15.34 0.74 5.66
C THR A 172 -15.05 1.16 7.11
N PHE A 173 -16.09 1.26 7.94
CA PHE A 173 -15.93 1.56 9.36
C PHE A 173 -15.10 0.50 10.08
N GLY A 174 -15.41 -0.78 9.85
CA GLY A 174 -14.63 -1.91 10.36
C GLY A 174 -13.17 -1.91 9.89
N LYS A 175 -12.91 -1.53 8.63
CA LYS A 175 -11.55 -1.33 8.12
C LYS A 175 -10.80 -0.24 8.90
N VAL A 176 -11.43 0.90 9.16
CA VAL A 176 -10.80 2.01 9.91
C VAL A 176 -10.45 1.57 11.33
N LEU A 177 -11.34 0.84 12.01
CA LEU A 177 -11.08 0.29 13.35
C LEU A 177 -9.89 -0.69 13.37
N GLY A 178 -9.76 -1.53 12.35
CA GLY A 178 -8.62 -2.44 12.21
C GLY A 178 -7.30 -1.70 11.97
N ILE A 179 -7.31 -0.69 11.11
CA ILE A 179 -6.14 0.15 10.84
C ILE A 179 -5.71 0.93 12.09
N ALA A 180 -6.67 1.44 12.86
CA ALA A 180 -6.41 2.11 14.13
C ALA A 180 -5.92 1.15 15.23
N GLY A 181 -5.95 -0.16 14.99
CA GLY A 181 -5.51 -1.18 15.93
C GLY A 181 -6.46 -1.40 17.12
N GLN A 182 -7.68 -0.86 17.06
CA GLN A 182 -8.71 -1.02 18.09
C GLN A 182 -9.33 -2.41 18.08
N VAL A 183 -9.38 -3.03 16.89
CA VAL A 183 -9.88 -4.39 16.68
C VAL A 183 -8.82 -5.17 15.91
N ALA A 184 -8.68 -6.47 16.19
CA ALA A 184 -7.78 -7.33 15.44
C ALA A 184 -8.07 -7.25 13.92
N PRO A 185 -7.03 -7.14 13.06
CA PRO A 185 -7.18 -6.93 11.62
C PRO A 185 -8.14 -7.88 10.90
N PHE A 186 -8.20 -9.15 11.34
CA PHE A 186 -9.10 -10.15 10.79
C PHE A 186 -10.57 -9.83 11.13
N TRP A 187 -10.88 -9.68 12.41
CA TRP A 187 -12.25 -9.48 12.88
C TRP A 187 -12.85 -8.15 12.42
N SER A 188 -12.02 -7.12 12.32
CA SER A 188 -12.48 -5.77 11.98
C SER A 188 -13.20 -5.71 10.62
N VAL A 189 -12.82 -6.55 9.65
CA VAL A 189 -13.42 -6.59 8.31
C VAL A 189 -14.34 -7.80 8.08
N TRP A 190 -14.20 -8.87 8.86
CA TRP A 190 -15.05 -10.07 8.73
C TRP A 190 -16.38 -9.96 9.47
N ILE A 191 -16.43 -9.27 10.61
CA ILE A 191 -17.67 -9.07 11.37
C ILE A 191 -18.78 -8.44 10.50
N PRO A 192 -18.53 -7.34 9.76
CA PRO A 192 -19.53 -6.78 8.84
C PRO A 192 -20.06 -7.82 7.85
N ASN A 193 -19.18 -8.61 7.22
CA ASN A 193 -19.62 -9.64 6.27
C ASN A 193 -20.53 -10.69 6.93
N MET A 194 -20.16 -11.19 8.11
CA MET A 194 -20.97 -12.19 8.81
C MET A 194 -22.35 -11.66 9.18
N ILE A 195 -22.45 -10.40 9.63
CA ILE A 195 -23.73 -9.76 9.97
C ILE A 195 -24.64 -9.68 8.74
N PHE A 196 -24.12 -9.22 7.61
CA PHE A 196 -24.93 -9.04 6.40
C PHE A 196 -25.26 -10.38 5.70
N ILE A 197 -24.39 -11.39 5.77
CA ILE A 197 -24.70 -12.76 5.33
C ILE A 197 -25.84 -13.33 6.18
N ALA A 198 -25.76 -13.22 7.51
CA ALA A 198 -26.82 -13.69 8.41
C ALA A 198 -28.14 -12.97 8.14
N MET A 199 -28.10 -11.65 7.92
CA MET A 199 -29.27 -10.84 7.58
C MET A 199 -29.91 -11.29 6.26
N GLY A 200 -29.13 -11.46 5.18
CA GLY A 200 -29.67 -11.91 3.89
C GLY A 200 -30.26 -13.33 3.97
N PHE A 201 -29.66 -14.22 4.77
CA PHE A 201 -30.21 -15.57 4.98
C PHE A 201 -31.54 -15.51 5.74
N LEU A 202 -31.64 -14.65 6.75
CA LEU A 202 -32.88 -14.42 7.49
C LEU A 202 -33.98 -13.83 6.59
N MET A 203 -33.64 -12.89 5.70
CA MET A 203 -34.57 -12.37 4.69
C MET A 203 -35.09 -13.49 3.77
N LEU A 204 -34.21 -14.37 3.28
CA LEU A 204 -34.62 -15.51 2.45
C LEU A 204 -35.58 -16.47 3.17
N LEU A 205 -35.35 -16.75 4.45
CA LEU A 205 -36.23 -17.61 5.24
C LEU A 205 -37.61 -16.97 5.45
N LEU A 206 -37.66 -15.66 5.69
CA LEU A 206 -38.92 -14.93 5.83
C LEU A 206 -39.74 -14.89 4.53
N VAL A 207 -39.09 -14.94 3.36
CA VAL A 207 -39.76 -14.95 2.04
C VAL A 207 -40.47 -16.28 1.74
N LYS A 208 -40.03 -17.39 2.35
CA LYS A 208 -40.63 -18.72 2.13
C LYS A 208 -41.93 -18.96 2.90
N LYS A 209 -42.35 -18.04 3.78
CA LYS A 209 -43.67 -18.03 4.44
C LYS A 209 -44.62 -17.07 3.71
#